data_AF-A0A7K2MX53-F1
#
_entry.id   AF-A0A7K2MX53-F1
#
_cell.length_a   1.000
_cell.length_b   1.000
_cell.length_c   1.000
_cell.angle_alpha   90.00
_cell.angle_beta   90.00
_cell.angle_gamma   90.00
#
_symmetry.space_group_name_H-M   'P 1'
#
loop_
_entity.id
_entity.type
_entity.pdbx_description
1 polymer ?
#
loop_
_entity_poly.entity_id
_entity_poly.type
_entity_poly.pdbx_seq_one_letter_code
_entity_poly.pdbx_strand_id
1 'polypeptide(L)'
;VDQDRCRGWRMCVTGCPYKKVYFNHRTGKAEKCTFCYPRIEVGQPTVCSETCVGRLRYLGVVLYDADKVTAAAETPDERELYQAQLGVFLDPEDPEVRRAAEEAGIPFDWIEAARRSPVHALVSKYRVALPLHPEYRTMPMVWYIPPLSPVVDALTETGHDGEDADNLFGAIDTLRIPLEYLAELFTAGDTGPVRASLEKLAAMRAHMRSVNLGEEPDPAVGEGVGMRAAEIEEMYRLLALAKYEERYVIPTAAVGDAHRLEASALPDTCSLDTDGGPGMGGDGPFGADSGRRRLPLVPVENFHILRRRQTADDEREV
;
A
#
# COMPACT_ATOMS: atom_id res chain seq x y z
N VAL A 1 -10.78 -11.84 10.69
CA VAL A 1 -11.66 -12.34 11.76
C VAL A 1 -12.42 -13.50 11.17
N ASP A 2 -12.12 -14.70 11.64
CA ASP A 2 -12.87 -15.90 11.28
C ASP A 2 -14.30 -15.77 11.83
N GLN A 3 -15.29 -15.77 10.95
CA GLN A 3 -16.69 -15.55 11.34
C GLN A 3 -17.27 -16.75 12.07
N ASP A 4 -16.81 -17.98 11.84
CA ASP A 4 -17.34 -19.18 12.49
C ASP A 4 -16.78 -19.35 13.90
N ARG A 5 -15.51 -18.94 14.10
CA ARG A 5 -14.86 -18.96 15.41
C ARG A 5 -15.17 -17.74 16.26
N CYS A 6 -15.65 -16.64 15.68
CA CYS A 6 -15.97 -15.43 16.44
C CYS A 6 -17.09 -15.67 17.44
N ARG A 7 -16.80 -15.45 18.74
CA ARG A 7 -17.77 -15.57 19.85
C ARG A 7 -18.32 -14.23 20.35
N GLY A 8 -17.99 -13.13 19.67
CA GLY A 8 -18.54 -11.82 20.03
C GLY A 8 -18.01 -11.21 21.33
N TRP A 9 -16.81 -11.60 21.81
CA TRP A 9 -16.20 -11.05 23.04
C TRP A 9 -15.86 -9.56 22.99
N ARG A 10 -15.78 -8.96 21.79
CA ARG A 10 -15.52 -7.53 21.54
C ARG A 10 -14.16 -6.99 22.02
N MET A 11 -13.31 -7.79 22.65
CA MET A 11 -11.96 -7.36 23.09
C MET A 11 -11.09 -6.85 21.92
N CYS A 12 -11.27 -7.39 20.72
CA CYS A 12 -10.58 -6.94 19.51
C CYS A 12 -10.92 -5.50 19.09
N VAL A 13 -12.12 -5.00 19.42
CA VAL A 13 -12.53 -3.62 19.13
C VAL A 13 -11.71 -2.64 19.97
N THR A 14 -11.55 -2.95 21.26
CA THR A 14 -10.70 -2.17 22.17
C THR A 14 -9.23 -2.30 21.77
N GLY A 15 -8.76 -3.53 21.54
CA GLY A 15 -7.35 -3.84 21.28
C GLY A 15 -6.79 -3.27 19.97
N CYS A 16 -7.62 -2.98 18.97
CA CYS A 16 -7.15 -2.30 17.76
C CYS A 16 -6.95 -0.80 18.03
N PRO A 17 -5.71 -0.28 18.01
CA PRO A 17 -5.47 1.13 18.32
C PRO A 17 -6.09 2.05 17.24
N TYR A 18 -6.08 1.63 15.97
CA TYR A 18 -6.72 2.35 14.86
C TYR A 18 -8.25 2.26 14.80
N LYS A 19 -8.89 1.50 15.71
CA LYS A 19 -10.35 1.30 15.74
C LYS A 19 -10.93 0.83 14.38
N LYS A 20 -10.20 -0.06 13.69
CA LYS A 20 -10.60 -0.66 12.39
C LYS A 20 -11.27 -2.02 12.50
N VAL A 21 -11.74 -2.37 13.70
CA VAL A 21 -12.61 -3.54 13.94
C VAL A 21 -13.95 -3.00 14.42
N TYR A 22 -15.01 -3.40 13.73
CA TYR A 22 -16.37 -2.93 13.97
C TYR A 22 -17.22 -4.09 14.45
N PHE A 23 -18.08 -3.85 15.46
CA PHE A 23 -18.98 -4.88 15.96
C PHE A 23 -20.30 -4.84 15.20
N ASN A 24 -20.69 -5.96 14.60
CA ASN A 24 -21.98 -6.10 13.98
C ASN A 24 -23.03 -6.47 15.05
N HIS A 25 -23.85 -5.48 15.43
CA HIS A 25 -24.86 -5.65 16.47
C HIS A 25 -25.99 -6.63 16.08
N ARG A 26 -26.17 -6.93 14.79
CA ARG A 26 -27.17 -7.89 14.31
C ARG A 26 -26.65 -9.33 14.41
N THR A 27 -25.44 -9.59 13.94
CA THR A 27 -24.86 -10.95 13.93
C THR A 27 -24.18 -11.30 15.26
N GLY A 28 -23.91 -10.31 16.10
CA GLY A 28 -23.17 -10.49 17.35
C GLY A 28 -21.67 -10.73 17.15
N LYS A 29 -21.13 -10.48 15.95
CA LYS A 29 -19.75 -10.79 15.57
C LYS A 29 -18.97 -9.54 15.20
N ALA A 30 -17.64 -9.63 15.30
CA ALA A 30 -16.75 -8.56 14.85
C ALA A 30 -16.42 -8.71 13.36
N GLU A 31 -16.35 -7.58 12.66
CA GLU A 31 -16.01 -7.48 11.25
C GLU A 31 -14.89 -6.44 11.06
N LYS A 32 -14.08 -6.61 10.02
CA LYS A 32 -13.00 -5.67 9.67
C LYS A 32 -12.74 -5.69 8.18
N CYS A 33 -11.92 -4.73 7.71
CA CYS A 33 -11.36 -4.79 6.36
C CYS A 33 -10.72 -6.15 6.10
N THR A 34 -11.13 -6.80 5.00
CA THR A 34 -10.64 -8.09 4.53
C THR A 34 -9.54 -7.95 3.47
N PHE A 35 -9.07 -6.72 3.24
CA PHE A 35 -8.12 -6.36 2.18
C PHE A 35 -8.56 -6.84 0.79
N CYS A 36 -9.88 -6.98 0.58
CA CYS A 36 -10.46 -7.56 -0.63
C CYS A 36 -9.76 -8.86 -1.05
N TYR A 37 -9.44 -9.76 -0.11
CA TYR A 37 -8.70 -10.99 -0.41
C TYR A 37 -9.22 -11.77 -1.64
N PRO A 38 -10.53 -11.88 -1.93
CA PRO A 38 -10.98 -12.60 -3.14
C PRO A 38 -10.52 -11.97 -4.45
N ARG A 39 -10.22 -10.67 -4.44
CA ARG A 39 -9.66 -9.94 -5.59
C ARG A 39 -8.14 -10.06 -5.62
N ILE A 40 -7.49 -9.89 -4.48
CA ILE A 40 -6.02 -9.99 -4.37
C ILE A 40 -5.54 -11.39 -4.77
N GLU A 41 -6.27 -12.45 -4.40
CA GLU A 41 -5.93 -13.84 -4.75
C GLU A 41 -5.85 -14.07 -6.26
N VAL A 42 -6.59 -13.28 -7.05
CA VAL A 42 -6.58 -13.34 -8.53
C VAL A 42 -5.83 -12.17 -9.17
N GLY A 43 -4.94 -11.50 -8.42
CA GLY A 43 -4.10 -10.42 -8.95
C GLY A 43 -4.83 -9.09 -9.20
N GLN A 44 -6.02 -8.91 -8.66
CA GLN A 44 -6.79 -7.67 -8.81
C GLN A 44 -6.60 -6.73 -7.61
N PRO A 45 -6.59 -5.40 -7.83
CA PRO A 45 -6.52 -4.45 -6.75
C PRO A 45 -7.74 -4.49 -5.82
N THR A 46 -7.55 -3.98 -4.61
CA THR A 46 -8.65 -3.75 -3.68
C THR A 46 -9.62 -2.72 -4.26
N VAL A 47 -10.91 -2.86 -3.96
CA VAL A 47 -11.96 -1.96 -4.49
C VAL A 47 -11.61 -0.51 -4.20
N CYS A 48 -11.22 -0.20 -2.96
CA CYS A 48 -10.92 1.16 -2.55
C CYS A 48 -9.61 1.71 -3.18
N SER A 49 -8.73 0.86 -3.69
CA SER A 49 -7.55 1.26 -4.46
C SER A 49 -7.90 1.54 -5.91
N GLU A 50 -8.62 0.61 -6.55
CA GLU A 50 -9.04 0.74 -7.93
C GLU A 50 -9.98 1.93 -8.16
N THR A 51 -10.92 2.18 -7.24
CA THR A 51 -11.87 3.30 -7.36
C THR A 51 -11.32 4.62 -6.85
N CYS A 52 -10.03 4.70 -6.51
CA CYS A 52 -9.40 5.93 -6.07
C CYS A 52 -9.27 6.92 -7.24
N VAL A 53 -10.23 7.86 -7.32
CA VAL A 53 -10.29 8.90 -8.37
C VAL A 53 -8.99 9.70 -8.43
N GLY A 54 -8.41 10.02 -7.28
CA GLY A 54 -7.15 10.77 -7.19
C GLY A 54 -5.90 9.99 -7.57
N ARG A 55 -6.01 8.69 -7.89
CA ARG A 55 -4.88 7.82 -8.28
C ARG A 55 -3.76 7.74 -7.23
N LEU A 56 -4.09 7.96 -5.94
CA LEU A 56 -3.14 8.10 -4.83
C LEU A 56 -2.72 6.78 -4.16
N ARG A 57 -3.30 5.65 -4.57
CA ARG A 57 -3.13 4.37 -3.87
C ARG A 57 -2.27 3.44 -4.69
N TYR A 58 -1.29 2.84 -4.03
CA TYR A 58 -0.33 1.89 -4.58
C TYR A 58 -0.46 0.57 -3.82
N LEU A 59 -0.36 -0.55 -4.56
CA LEU A 59 -0.36 -1.90 -4.03
C LEU A 59 0.85 -2.63 -4.60
N GLY A 60 1.62 -3.27 -3.74
CA GLY A 60 2.85 -3.95 -4.10
C GLY A 60 3.28 -4.89 -2.99
N VAL A 61 4.04 -5.92 -3.35
CA VAL A 61 4.59 -6.89 -2.39
C VAL A 61 5.73 -6.25 -1.62
N VAL A 62 5.84 -6.57 -0.33
CA VAL A 62 7.00 -6.23 0.50
C VAL A 62 7.43 -7.52 1.19
N LEU A 63 8.68 -7.93 0.98
CA LEU A 63 9.28 -9.05 1.69
C LEU A 63 9.70 -8.57 3.08
N TYR A 64 9.45 -9.38 4.11
CA TYR A 64 9.77 -9.01 5.48
C TYR A 64 10.21 -10.24 6.28
N ASP A 65 11.13 -10.02 7.22
CA ASP A 65 11.64 -11.04 8.13
C ASP A 65 10.71 -11.19 9.34
N ALA A 66 9.89 -12.23 9.35
CA ALA A 66 8.91 -12.46 10.41
C ALA A 66 9.53 -12.62 11.80
N ASP A 67 10.77 -13.15 11.88
CA ASP A 67 11.45 -13.40 13.15
C ASP A 67 11.93 -12.09 13.81
N LYS A 68 12.12 -11.02 13.02
CA LYS A 68 12.51 -9.70 13.52
C LYS A 68 11.33 -8.84 13.98
N VAL A 69 10.09 -9.21 13.66
CA VAL A 69 8.89 -8.38 13.93
C VAL A 69 8.73 -8.08 15.42
N THR A 70 8.88 -9.09 16.29
CA THR A 70 8.72 -8.91 17.74
C THR A 70 9.78 -7.96 18.29
N ALA A 71 11.04 -8.19 17.95
CA ALA A 71 12.15 -7.34 18.38
C ALA A 71 11.97 -5.89 17.90
N ALA A 72 11.51 -5.70 16.66
CA ALA A 72 11.23 -4.37 16.12
C ALA A 72 10.08 -3.68 16.88
N ALA A 73 8.99 -4.39 17.17
CA ALA A 73 7.85 -3.85 17.92
C ALA A 73 8.16 -3.55 19.39
N GLU A 74 9.13 -4.23 19.98
CA GLU A 74 9.59 -4.05 21.37
C GLU A 74 10.67 -2.97 21.52
N THR A 75 11.07 -2.28 20.43
CA THR A 75 12.06 -1.19 20.47
C THR A 75 11.72 -0.18 21.57
N PRO A 76 12.60 0.07 22.56
CA PRO A 76 12.23 0.88 23.72
C PRO A 76 11.80 2.30 23.38
N ASP A 77 12.56 2.98 22.50
CA ASP A 77 12.23 4.32 22.02
C ASP A 77 11.21 4.23 20.88
N GLU A 78 10.09 4.95 21.04
CA GLU A 78 9.01 4.99 20.06
C GLU A 78 9.41 5.70 18.76
N ARG A 79 10.36 6.63 18.82
CA ARG A 79 10.88 7.36 17.64
C ARG A 79 11.68 6.45 16.71
N GLU A 80 12.28 5.40 17.28
CA GLU A 80 13.07 4.42 16.54
C GLU A 80 12.20 3.31 15.91
N LEU A 81 10.90 3.22 16.22
CA LEU A 81 10.01 2.18 15.70
C LEU A 81 9.86 2.22 14.17
N TYR A 82 9.91 3.42 13.58
CA TYR A 82 9.91 3.58 12.13
C TYR A 82 11.15 2.91 11.49
N GLN A 83 12.34 3.19 12.03
CA GLN A 83 13.59 2.60 11.55
C GLN A 83 13.64 1.09 11.85
N ALA A 84 13.16 0.68 13.02
CA ALA A 84 13.06 -0.72 13.39
C ALA A 84 12.17 -1.48 12.39
N GLN A 85 11.02 -0.92 12.02
CA GLN A 85 10.13 -1.52 11.01
C GLN A 85 10.79 -1.58 9.62
N LEU A 86 11.49 -0.54 9.19
CA LEU A 86 12.26 -0.58 7.95
C LEU A 86 13.31 -1.70 7.95
N GLY A 87 13.96 -1.95 9.10
CA GLY A 87 14.93 -3.05 9.26
C GLY A 87 14.31 -4.46 9.22
N VAL A 88 12.98 -4.58 9.27
CA VAL A 88 12.26 -5.84 9.05
C VAL A 88 12.05 -6.09 7.55
N PHE A 89 11.94 -5.04 6.75
CA PHE A 89 11.74 -5.17 5.30
C PHE A 89 13.03 -5.59 4.61
N LEU A 90 12.89 -6.51 3.64
CA LEU A 90 13.99 -7.13 2.92
C LEU A 90 14.08 -6.55 1.52
N ASP A 91 15.30 -6.33 1.03
CA ASP A 91 15.55 -5.86 -0.32
C ASP A 91 15.32 -7.00 -1.33
N PRO A 92 14.29 -6.92 -2.19
CA PRO A 92 14.04 -7.96 -3.19
C PRO A 92 15.11 -8.00 -4.29
N GLU A 93 15.96 -6.97 -4.42
CA GLU A 93 17.09 -7.01 -5.35
C GLU A 93 18.31 -7.75 -4.78
N ASP A 94 18.39 -8.01 -3.48
CA ASP A 94 19.49 -8.76 -2.86
C ASP A 94 19.43 -10.26 -3.25
N PRO A 95 20.47 -10.83 -3.90
CA PRO A 95 20.51 -12.25 -4.24
C PRO A 95 20.32 -13.19 -3.05
N GLU A 96 20.79 -12.83 -1.86
CA GLU A 96 20.67 -13.66 -0.66
C GLU A 96 19.22 -13.69 -0.16
N VAL A 97 18.52 -12.55 -0.22
CA VAL A 97 17.08 -12.47 0.09
C VAL A 97 16.27 -13.30 -0.90
N ARG A 98 16.60 -13.27 -2.19
CA ARG A 98 15.89 -14.06 -3.21
C ARG A 98 16.06 -15.55 -2.96
N ARG A 99 17.29 -16.01 -2.71
CA ARG A 99 17.56 -17.41 -2.36
C ARG A 99 16.80 -17.82 -1.10
N ALA A 100 16.83 -17.00 -0.05
CA ALA A 100 16.09 -17.27 1.18
C ALA A 100 14.57 -17.31 0.95
N ALA A 101 14.03 -16.44 0.09
CA ALA A 101 12.62 -16.44 -0.28
C ALA A 101 12.22 -17.72 -1.04
N GLU A 102 13.05 -18.19 -1.97
CA GLU A 102 12.86 -19.45 -2.68
C GLU A 102 12.91 -20.65 -1.72
N GLU A 103 13.89 -20.68 -0.80
CA GLU A 103 14.01 -21.72 0.23
C GLU A 103 12.82 -21.73 1.19
N ALA A 104 12.24 -20.55 1.46
CA ALA A 104 11.02 -20.40 2.25
C ALA A 104 9.72 -20.76 1.48
N GLY A 105 9.83 -21.16 0.20
CA GLY A 105 8.71 -21.57 -0.63
C GLY A 105 7.88 -20.41 -1.19
N ILE A 106 8.43 -19.19 -1.25
CA ILE A 106 7.76 -18.05 -1.87
C ILE A 106 7.79 -18.24 -3.41
N PRO A 107 6.64 -18.18 -4.10
CA PRO A 107 6.59 -18.37 -5.55
C PRO A 107 7.42 -17.34 -6.30
N PHE A 108 8.03 -17.75 -7.42
CA PHE A 108 8.84 -16.87 -8.27
C PHE A 108 8.10 -15.58 -8.67
N ASP A 109 6.82 -15.68 -9.07
CA ASP A 109 5.99 -14.53 -9.44
C ASP A 109 5.84 -13.50 -8.30
N TRP A 110 5.86 -13.95 -7.05
CA TRP A 110 5.79 -13.08 -5.88
C TRP A 110 7.11 -12.35 -5.64
N ILE A 111 8.24 -13.04 -5.84
CA ILE A 111 9.57 -12.42 -5.77
C ILE A 111 9.71 -11.36 -6.87
N GLU A 112 9.33 -11.68 -8.11
CA GLU A 112 9.35 -10.73 -9.22
C GLU A 112 8.36 -9.56 -9.05
N ALA A 113 7.23 -9.79 -8.39
CA ALA A 113 6.31 -8.72 -8.00
C ALA A 113 6.90 -7.82 -6.90
N ALA A 114 7.64 -8.39 -5.94
CA ALA A 114 8.34 -7.63 -4.90
C ALA A 114 9.43 -6.72 -5.50
N ARG A 115 10.20 -7.22 -6.47
CA ARG A 115 11.21 -6.45 -7.19
C ARG A 115 10.65 -5.22 -7.91
N ARG A 116 9.46 -5.37 -8.50
CA ARG A 116 8.74 -4.29 -9.20
C ARG A 116 7.77 -3.52 -8.30
N SER A 117 7.81 -3.73 -6.99
CA SER A 117 6.80 -3.21 -6.07
C SER A 117 6.90 -1.69 -5.93
N PRO A 118 5.83 -0.94 -6.26
CA PRO A 118 5.80 0.51 -6.03
C PRO A 118 5.83 0.83 -4.54
N VAL A 119 5.28 -0.05 -3.69
CA VAL A 119 5.27 0.13 -2.24
C VAL A 119 6.68 0.02 -1.68
N HIS A 120 7.44 -1.01 -2.08
CA HIS A 120 8.84 -1.15 -1.67
C HIS A 120 9.68 0.05 -2.16
N ALA A 121 9.45 0.52 -3.38
CA ALA A 121 10.15 1.69 -3.90
C ALA A 121 9.86 2.95 -3.08
N LEU A 122 8.60 3.24 -2.75
CA LEU A 122 8.22 4.43 -1.98
C LEU A 122 8.65 4.37 -0.50
N VAL A 123 8.65 3.18 0.09
CA VAL A 123 9.00 2.95 1.50
C VAL A 123 10.51 2.82 1.71
N SER A 124 11.18 1.92 0.99
CA SER A 124 12.57 1.54 1.26
C SER A 124 13.58 2.29 0.39
N LYS A 125 13.32 2.40 -0.92
CA LYS A 125 14.24 3.03 -1.88
C LYS A 125 14.21 4.57 -1.77
N TYR A 126 13.05 5.17 -1.97
CA TYR A 126 12.91 6.63 -1.95
C TYR A 126 12.68 7.19 -0.55
N ARG A 127 12.18 6.38 0.40
CA ARG A 127 11.87 6.81 1.78
C ARG A 127 10.99 8.05 1.84
N VAL A 128 9.93 8.07 1.04
CA VAL A 128 8.91 9.14 1.00
C VAL A 128 7.58 8.71 1.60
N ALA A 129 7.36 7.41 1.79
CA ALA A 129 6.23 6.89 2.52
C ALA A 129 6.63 6.62 3.98
N LEU A 130 5.73 6.93 4.91
CA LEU A 130 5.91 6.78 6.35
C LEU A 130 4.75 5.95 6.96
N PRO A 131 4.98 5.20 8.04
CA PRO A 131 3.93 4.43 8.70
C PRO A 131 2.93 5.35 9.41
N LEU A 132 1.71 4.90 9.65
CA LEU A 132 0.74 5.65 10.47
C LEU A 132 0.80 5.19 11.93
N HIS A 133 1.07 6.12 12.85
CA HIS A 133 1.19 5.88 14.29
C HIS A 133 2.08 4.67 14.63
N PRO A 134 3.39 4.70 14.30
CA PRO A 134 4.30 3.59 14.60
C PRO A 134 4.39 3.28 16.11
N GLU A 135 4.18 4.26 16.99
CA GLU A 135 4.15 4.15 18.45
C GLU A 135 3.10 3.16 18.99
N TYR A 136 2.11 2.80 18.17
CA TYR A 136 1.16 1.73 18.51
C TYR A 136 1.78 0.33 18.47
N ARG A 137 3.02 0.18 17.97
CA ARG A 137 3.81 -1.06 17.98
C ARG A 137 3.13 -2.23 17.27
N THR A 138 2.25 -1.94 16.31
CA THR A 138 1.56 -2.97 15.51
C THR A 138 2.26 -3.28 14.19
N MET A 139 3.38 -2.63 13.89
CA MET A 139 4.09 -2.70 12.60
C MET A 139 3.13 -2.53 11.40
N PRO A 140 2.49 -1.35 11.24
CA PRO A 140 1.44 -1.14 10.25
C PRO A 140 1.95 -1.33 8.81
N MET A 141 1.15 -1.97 7.95
CA MET A 141 1.48 -2.24 6.55
C MET A 141 0.77 -1.32 5.55
N VAL A 142 0.11 -0.26 6.03
CA VAL A 142 -0.45 0.81 5.19
C VAL A 142 0.27 2.10 5.52
N TRP A 143 1.00 2.63 4.53
CA TRP A 143 1.92 3.75 4.66
C TRP A 143 1.42 4.95 3.85
N TYR A 144 1.88 6.15 4.22
CA TYR A 144 1.38 7.41 3.72
C TYR A 144 2.53 8.32 3.30
N ILE A 145 2.37 9.01 2.18
CA ILE A 145 3.26 10.10 1.78
C ILE A 145 2.70 11.39 2.40
N PRO A 146 3.49 12.15 3.18
CA PRO A 146 3.02 13.39 3.79
C PRO A 146 2.70 14.43 2.69
N PRO A 147 1.64 15.23 2.86
CA PRO A 147 1.24 16.19 1.84
C PRO A 147 2.14 17.42 1.86
N LEU A 148 2.55 17.88 0.68
CA LEU A 148 2.99 19.26 0.51
C LEU A 148 1.74 20.15 0.67
N SER A 149 1.63 20.84 1.82
CA SER A 149 0.64 21.92 2.00
C SER A 149 0.93 23.04 0.99
N PRO A 150 0.03 24.02 0.73
CA PRO A 150 0.29 25.08 -0.25
C PRO A 150 1.54 25.87 0.12
N VAL A 151 2.67 25.50 -0.48
CA VAL A 151 3.96 26.21 -0.39
C VAL A 151 3.90 27.51 -1.20
N VAL A 152 3.17 27.46 -2.32
CA VAL A 152 3.17 28.49 -3.36
C VAL A 152 2.36 29.72 -2.95
N ASP A 153 1.26 29.55 -2.22
CA ASP A 153 0.39 30.66 -1.80
C ASP A 153 1.10 31.59 -0.79
N ALA A 154 1.98 31.05 0.06
CA ALA A 154 2.75 31.85 1.02
C ALA A 154 3.92 32.61 0.37
N LEU A 155 4.51 32.04 -0.69
CA LEU A 155 5.69 32.62 -1.37
C LEU A 155 5.30 33.64 -2.45
N THR A 156 4.17 33.46 -3.13
CA THR A 156 3.70 34.38 -4.18
C THR A 156 3.36 35.78 -3.67
N GLU A 157 3.03 35.94 -2.38
CA GLU A 157 2.85 37.26 -1.75
C GLU A 157 4.16 38.05 -1.58
N THR A 158 5.32 37.40 -1.68
CA THR A 158 6.64 38.01 -1.46
C THR A 158 7.39 38.36 -2.75
N GLY A 159 6.83 38.07 -3.93
CA GLY A 159 7.47 38.31 -5.22
C GLY A 159 8.62 37.37 -5.58
N HIS A 160 8.82 36.29 -4.81
CA HIS A 160 9.80 35.24 -5.08
C HIS A 160 9.17 34.10 -5.88
N ASP A 161 9.98 33.39 -6.66
CA ASP A 161 9.52 32.23 -7.44
C ASP A 161 9.22 31.04 -6.51
N GLY A 162 7.94 30.72 -6.36
CA GLY A 162 7.45 29.70 -5.44
C GLY A 162 7.80 28.24 -5.79
N GLU A 163 8.44 27.99 -6.94
CA GLU A 163 8.96 26.66 -7.30
C GLU A 163 10.49 26.61 -7.49
N ASP A 164 11.20 27.68 -7.14
CA ASP A 164 12.67 27.62 -7.03
C ASP A 164 13.06 26.64 -5.90
N ALA A 165 14.12 25.87 -6.10
CA ALA A 165 14.60 24.89 -5.13
C ALA A 165 14.88 25.53 -3.76
N ASP A 166 15.60 26.66 -3.72
CA ASP A 166 15.96 27.33 -2.46
C ASP A 166 14.71 27.82 -1.71
N ASN A 167 13.71 28.29 -2.45
CA ASN A 167 12.43 28.74 -1.89
C ASN A 167 11.55 27.57 -1.44
N LEU A 168 11.53 26.46 -2.19
CA LEU A 168 10.78 25.26 -1.84
C LEU A 168 11.34 24.58 -0.58
N PHE A 169 12.67 24.47 -0.46
CA PHE A 169 13.32 23.93 0.74
C PHE A 169 13.10 24.84 1.95
N GLY A 170 13.29 26.15 1.80
CA GLY A 170 13.03 27.13 2.87
C GLY A 170 11.56 27.18 3.30
N ALA A 171 10.63 26.92 2.40
CA ALA A 171 9.21 26.96 2.69
C ALA A 171 8.65 25.72 3.39
N ILE A 172 9.46 24.65 3.54
CA ILE A 172 9.08 23.49 4.36
C ILE A 172 8.85 23.93 5.81
N ASP A 173 9.63 24.90 6.30
CA ASP A 173 9.49 25.46 7.65
C ASP A 173 8.30 26.40 7.80
N THR A 174 7.77 26.93 6.68
CA THR A 174 6.64 27.86 6.66
C THR A 174 5.35 27.21 6.12
N LEU A 175 5.32 25.87 6.03
CA LEU A 175 4.14 25.16 5.59
C LEU A 175 2.94 25.48 6.49
N ARG A 176 1.77 25.63 5.86
CA ARG A 176 0.50 25.83 6.59
C ARG A 176 0.18 24.67 7.54
N ILE A 177 0.60 23.45 7.22
CA ILE A 177 0.51 22.30 8.12
C ILE A 177 1.82 22.22 8.91
N PRO A 178 1.78 22.35 10.24
CA PRO A 178 3.00 22.25 11.06
C PRO A 178 3.69 20.90 10.89
N LEU A 179 5.02 20.92 10.81
CA LEU A 179 5.83 19.71 10.65
C LEU A 179 5.66 18.77 11.85
N GLU A 180 5.55 19.33 13.05
CA GLU A 180 5.34 18.59 14.31
C GLU A 180 4.03 17.81 14.27
N TYR A 181 2.97 18.39 13.69
CA TYR A 181 1.68 17.71 13.55
C TYR A 181 1.81 16.45 12.67
N LEU A 182 2.54 16.55 11.56
CA LEU A 182 2.80 15.39 10.69
C LEU A 182 3.70 14.36 11.38
N ALA A 183 4.66 14.81 12.18
CA ALA A 183 5.54 13.93 12.94
C ALA A 183 4.79 13.11 14.00
N GLU A 184 3.84 13.72 14.71
CA GLU A 184 2.96 13.02 15.65
C GLU A 184 2.10 11.93 14.97
N LEU A 185 1.77 12.10 13.68
CA LEU A 185 1.00 11.12 12.91
C LEU A 185 1.85 9.99 12.36
N PHE A 186 3.07 10.28 11.91
CA PHE A 186 3.82 9.37 11.04
C PHE A 186 5.11 8.81 11.63
N THR A 187 5.66 9.46 12.66
CA THR A 187 7.03 9.20 13.13
C THR A 187 7.16 9.33 14.65
N ALA A 188 6.06 9.16 15.41
CA ALA A 188 6.04 9.29 16.88
C ALA A 188 6.66 10.61 17.38
N GLY A 189 6.41 11.71 16.66
CA GLY A 189 6.88 13.05 16.98
C GLY A 189 8.29 13.39 16.46
N ASP A 190 9.00 12.49 15.78
CA ASP A 190 10.28 12.82 15.13
C ASP A 190 10.06 13.55 13.79
N THR A 191 10.42 14.83 13.74
CA THR A 191 10.28 15.66 12.54
C THR A 191 11.25 15.30 11.41
N GLY A 192 12.36 14.62 11.73
CA GLY A 192 13.45 14.36 10.78
C GLY A 192 12.99 13.58 9.54
N PRO A 193 12.38 12.39 9.68
CA PRO A 193 11.94 11.62 8.51
C PRO A 193 10.82 12.28 7.72
N VAL A 194 9.93 13.03 8.38
CA VAL A 194 8.88 13.80 7.68
C VAL A 194 9.51 14.89 6.82
N ARG A 195 10.46 15.66 7.38
CA ARG A 195 11.19 16.69 6.64
C ARG A 195 11.90 16.09 5.44
N ALA A 196 12.67 15.01 5.64
CA ALA A 196 13.40 14.35 4.56
C ALA A 196 12.48 13.86 3.44
N SER A 197 11.28 13.37 3.78
CA SER A 197 10.27 13.00 2.79
C SER A 197 9.76 14.22 2.01
N LEU A 198 9.47 15.33 2.69
CA LEU A 198 8.96 16.55 2.05
C LEU A 198 10.03 17.20 1.16
N GLU A 199 11.29 17.22 1.59
CA GLU A 199 12.44 17.71 0.83
C GLU A 199 12.60 16.92 -0.48
N LYS A 200 12.47 15.60 -0.46
CA LYS A 200 12.51 14.78 -1.68
C LYS A 200 11.36 15.08 -2.65
N LEU A 201 10.16 15.32 -2.13
CA LEU A 201 9.02 15.70 -2.97
C LEU A 201 9.20 17.10 -3.56
N ALA A 202 9.77 18.04 -2.80
CA ALA A 202 10.11 19.38 -3.25
C ALA A 202 11.21 19.34 -4.33
N ALA A 203 12.29 18.57 -4.10
CA ALA A 203 13.36 18.35 -5.06
C ALA A 203 12.83 17.78 -6.39
N MET A 204 11.91 16.82 -6.33
CA MET A 204 11.25 16.27 -7.51
C MET A 204 10.47 17.33 -8.29
N ARG A 205 9.74 18.21 -7.60
CA ARG A 205 8.99 19.30 -8.25
C ARG A 205 9.93 20.30 -8.94
N ALA A 206 10.97 20.75 -8.25
CA ALA A 206 11.96 21.66 -8.79
C ALA A 206 12.67 21.07 -10.02
N HIS A 207 13.14 19.82 -9.90
CA HIS A 207 13.80 19.11 -10.99
C HIS A 207 12.89 18.97 -12.23
N MET A 208 11.66 18.49 -12.02
CA MET A 208 10.71 18.29 -13.13
C MET A 208 10.22 19.61 -13.73
N ARG A 209 10.23 20.71 -12.98
CA ARG A 209 9.95 22.04 -13.52
C ARG A 209 10.99 22.43 -14.57
N SER A 210 12.29 22.33 -14.25
CA SER A 210 13.36 22.63 -15.22
C SER A 210 13.22 21.78 -16.48
N VAL A 211 12.99 20.47 -16.32
CA VAL A 211 12.74 19.56 -17.45
C VAL A 211 11.55 20.01 -18.30
N ASN A 212 10.42 20.37 -17.68
CA ASN A 212 9.22 20.79 -18.39
C ASN A 212 9.35 22.16 -19.08
N LEU A 213 10.23 23.03 -18.57
CA LEU A 213 10.56 24.33 -19.19
C LEU A 213 11.64 24.23 -20.27
N GLY A 214 12.23 23.05 -20.47
CA GLY A 214 13.35 22.85 -21.40
C GLY A 214 14.67 23.45 -20.89
N GLU A 215 14.77 23.68 -19.59
CA GLU A 215 15.98 24.13 -18.90
C GLU A 215 16.80 22.91 -18.44
N GLU A 216 18.11 23.08 -18.30
CA GLU A 216 18.97 22.03 -17.75
C GLU A 216 18.76 21.95 -16.22
N PRO A 217 18.31 20.80 -15.68
CA PRO A 217 18.07 20.68 -14.24
C PRO A 217 19.37 20.78 -13.46
N ASP A 218 19.37 21.57 -12.39
CA ASP A 218 20.52 21.69 -11.50
C ASP A 218 20.78 20.36 -10.74
N PRO A 219 21.95 19.72 -10.91
CA PRO A 219 22.32 18.51 -10.18
C PRO A 219 22.30 18.68 -8.66
N ALA A 220 22.55 19.90 -8.16
CA ALA A 220 22.60 20.18 -6.72
C ALA A 220 21.27 19.88 -6.01
N VAL A 221 20.13 20.02 -6.71
CA VAL A 221 18.80 19.73 -6.17
C VAL A 221 18.66 18.26 -5.80
N GLY A 222 19.16 17.36 -6.64
CA GLY A 222 19.14 15.92 -6.36
C GLY A 222 20.18 15.52 -5.31
N GLU A 223 21.38 16.07 -5.40
CA GLU A 223 22.46 15.84 -4.44
C GLU A 223 22.05 16.25 -3.01
N GLY A 224 21.33 17.37 -2.86
CA GLY A 224 20.85 17.87 -1.57
C GLY A 224 19.92 16.91 -0.83
N VAL A 225 19.21 16.04 -1.56
CA VAL A 225 18.31 15.01 -0.99
C VAL A 225 18.83 13.58 -1.14
N GLY A 226 20.07 13.43 -1.63
CA GLY A 226 20.72 12.14 -1.84
C GLY A 226 20.07 11.28 -2.93
N MET A 227 19.55 11.90 -4.00
CA MET A 227 18.94 11.20 -5.13
C MET A 227 19.59 11.59 -6.45
N ARG A 228 19.79 10.61 -7.34
CA ARG A 228 20.22 10.88 -8.72
C ARG A 228 19.06 11.43 -9.54
N ALA A 229 19.34 12.19 -10.59
CA ALA A 229 18.32 12.69 -11.53
C ALA A 229 17.39 11.57 -12.04
N ALA A 230 17.97 10.43 -12.45
CA ALA A 230 17.19 9.26 -12.88
C ALA A 230 16.24 8.73 -11.78
N GLU A 231 16.64 8.76 -10.51
CA GLU A 231 15.78 8.31 -9.40
C GLU A 231 14.63 9.29 -9.14
N ILE A 232 14.88 10.58 -9.35
CA ILE A 232 13.85 11.62 -9.27
C ILE A 232 12.83 11.45 -10.40
N GLU A 233 13.28 11.21 -11.63
CA GLU A 233 12.42 10.95 -12.78
C GLU A 233 11.61 9.65 -12.62
N GLU A 234 12.22 8.58 -12.09
CA GLU A 234 11.53 7.33 -11.75
C GLU A 234 10.46 7.53 -10.66
N MET A 235 10.77 8.32 -9.63
CA MET A 235 9.82 8.68 -8.58
C MET A 235 8.67 9.54 -9.16
N TYR A 236 8.97 10.49 -10.04
CA TYR A 236 7.97 11.28 -10.76
C TYR A 236 7.06 10.40 -11.62
N ARG A 237 7.62 9.42 -12.33
CA ARG A 237 6.83 8.46 -13.10
C ARG A 237 5.82 7.73 -12.22
N LEU A 238 6.25 7.25 -11.04
CA LEU A 238 5.37 6.57 -10.10
C LEU A 238 4.29 7.50 -9.51
N LEU A 239 4.66 8.72 -9.10
CA LEU A 239 3.76 9.63 -8.37
C LEU A 239 2.86 10.48 -9.27
N ALA A 240 3.37 10.96 -10.42
CA ALA A 240 2.66 11.88 -11.30
C ALA A 240 2.01 11.19 -12.50
N LEU A 241 2.76 10.36 -13.25
CA LEU A 241 2.17 9.61 -14.37
C LEU A 241 1.26 8.51 -13.85
N ALA A 242 1.76 7.77 -12.85
CA ALA A 242 1.01 6.85 -12.01
C ALA A 242 0.21 5.82 -12.82
N LYS A 243 0.84 5.19 -13.83
CA LYS A 243 0.22 4.19 -14.70
C LYS A 243 -0.40 3.05 -13.90
N TYR A 244 -1.49 2.47 -14.39
CA TYR A 244 -2.29 1.53 -13.60
C TYR A 244 -1.45 0.30 -13.17
N GLU A 245 -0.71 -0.27 -14.12
CA GLU A 245 0.16 -1.42 -13.98
C GLU A 245 1.38 -1.16 -13.08
N GLU A 246 1.79 0.10 -12.94
CA GLU A 246 2.86 0.52 -12.03
C GLU A 246 2.34 0.82 -10.62
N ARG A 247 1.07 1.22 -10.49
CA ARG A 247 0.43 1.43 -9.18
C ARG A 247 0.05 0.13 -8.50
N TYR A 248 -0.38 -0.87 -9.26
CA TYR A 248 -0.94 -2.12 -8.73
C TYR A 248 -0.14 -3.32 -9.24
N VAL A 249 0.94 -3.64 -8.53
CA VAL A 249 1.79 -4.81 -8.80
C VAL A 249 1.38 -5.93 -7.84
N ILE A 250 0.39 -6.72 -8.24
CA ILE A 250 -0.26 -7.72 -7.39
C ILE A 250 -0.10 -9.09 -8.05
N PRO A 251 0.74 -9.98 -7.49
CA PRO A 251 0.87 -11.33 -8.02
C PRO A 251 -0.42 -12.12 -7.76
N THR A 252 -0.69 -13.13 -8.56
CA THR A 252 -1.80 -14.04 -8.30
C THR A 252 -1.42 -15.03 -7.19
N ALA A 253 -2.36 -15.36 -6.31
CA ALA A 253 -2.21 -16.47 -5.38
C ALA A 253 -2.47 -17.83 -6.06
N ALA A 254 -3.09 -17.81 -7.25
CA ALA A 254 -3.53 -18.99 -7.99
C ALA A 254 -2.41 -19.83 -8.63
N VAL A 255 -1.24 -19.26 -8.89
CA VAL A 255 -0.16 -19.97 -9.62
C VAL A 255 0.91 -20.54 -8.70
N GLY A 256 1.11 -19.95 -7.51
CA GLY A 256 2.13 -20.40 -6.56
C GLY A 256 1.80 -21.70 -5.82
N ASP A 257 0.56 -22.16 -5.93
CA ASP A 257 0.01 -23.20 -5.08
C ASP A 257 -0.74 -24.25 -5.88
N ALA A 258 -0.27 -24.53 -7.11
CA ALA A 258 -0.87 -25.53 -8.00
C ALA A 258 -1.11 -26.86 -7.28
N HIS A 259 -0.22 -27.28 -6.37
CA HIS A 259 -0.41 -28.50 -5.57
C HIS A 259 -1.48 -28.39 -4.47
N ARG A 260 -1.65 -27.23 -3.83
CA ARG A 260 -2.73 -27.03 -2.85
C ARG A 260 -4.06 -26.74 -3.54
N LEU A 261 -4.05 -26.16 -4.75
CA LEU A 261 -5.21 -25.96 -5.63
C LEU A 261 -5.63 -27.24 -6.36
N GLU A 262 -4.72 -28.18 -6.61
CA GLU A 262 -5.03 -29.55 -7.03
C GLU A 262 -5.57 -30.39 -5.86
N ALA A 263 -5.03 -30.22 -4.65
CA ALA A 263 -5.56 -30.86 -3.43
C ALA A 263 -6.90 -30.24 -2.99
N SER A 264 -7.06 -28.94 -3.21
CA SER A 264 -8.33 -28.23 -3.21
C SER A 264 -8.84 -28.13 -4.64
N ALA A 265 -8.78 -29.25 -5.39
CA ALA A 265 -9.67 -29.42 -6.53
C ALA A 265 -11.01 -28.93 -6.02
N LEU A 266 -11.39 -27.74 -6.51
CA LEU A 266 -12.75 -27.29 -6.43
C LEU A 266 -13.51 -28.56 -6.81
N PRO A 267 -14.40 -29.11 -5.96
CA PRO A 267 -15.41 -29.96 -6.57
C PRO A 267 -15.92 -29.11 -7.74
N ASP A 268 -16.19 -29.72 -8.90
CA ASP A 268 -16.74 -29.06 -10.10
C ASP A 268 -18.05 -28.27 -9.84
N THR A 269 -18.39 -28.11 -8.57
CA THR A 269 -19.51 -27.47 -7.97
C THR A 269 -19.07 -26.18 -7.28
N CYS A 270 -19.45 -25.08 -7.91
CA CYS A 270 -19.78 -23.86 -7.20
C CYS A 270 -20.79 -24.21 -6.07
N SER A 271 -20.95 -23.35 -5.05
CA SER A 271 -21.84 -23.50 -3.88
C SER A 271 -23.34 -23.77 -4.17
N LEU A 272 -23.70 -24.16 -5.39
CA LEU A 272 -25.03 -24.42 -5.89
C LEU A 272 -25.34 -25.92 -6.11
N ASP A 273 -24.37 -26.84 -6.15
CA ASP A 273 -24.66 -28.24 -6.51
C ASP A 273 -24.68 -29.21 -5.32
N THR A 274 -25.31 -28.78 -4.22
CA THR A 274 -25.79 -29.71 -3.19
C THR A 274 -27.31 -29.70 -3.20
N ASP A 275 -27.92 -30.88 -3.07
CA ASP A 275 -29.37 -31.01 -2.91
C ASP A 275 -29.75 -30.28 -1.59
N GLY A 276 -30.41 -29.12 -1.72
CA GLY A 276 -30.69 -28.19 -0.60
C GLY A 276 -29.85 -26.91 -0.55
N GLY A 277 -29.07 -26.57 -1.60
CA GLY A 277 -28.28 -25.34 -1.69
C GLY A 277 -29.09 -24.02 -1.71
N PRO A 278 -28.43 -22.85 -1.63
CA PRO A 278 -29.08 -21.55 -1.37
C PRO A 278 -29.99 -21.14 -2.54
N GLY A 279 -31.27 -21.47 -2.42
CA GLY A 279 -32.28 -21.24 -3.45
C GLY A 279 -33.48 -22.17 -3.32
N MET A 280 -33.33 -23.35 -2.70
CA MET A 280 -34.41 -24.33 -2.57
C MET A 280 -34.46 -24.88 -1.13
N GLY A 281 -35.25 -24.23 -0.27
CA GLY A 281 -36.04 -24.85 0.81
C GLY A 281 -35.37 -25.67 1.93
N GLY A 282 -34.04 -25.78 2.01
CA GLY A 282 -33.35 -26.49 3.10
C GLY A 282 -32.76 -25.56 4.17
N ASP A 283 -32.83 -25.99 5.43
CA ASP A 283 -32.11 -25.34 6.54
C ASP A 283 -30.60 -25.61 6.38
N GLY A 284 -29.92 -24.70 5.68
CA GLY A 284 -28.46 -24.69 5.57
C GLY A 284 -27.77 -24.37 6.91
N PRO A 285 -26.42 -24.38 6.96
CA PRO A 285 -25.63 -24.24 8.19
C PRO A 285 -25.77 -22.87 8.89
N PHE A 286 -26.49 -21.94 8.29
CA PHE A 286 -26.89 -20.67 8.87
C PHE A 286 -28.42 -20.64 8.89
N GLY A 287 -28.99 -20.86 10.08
CA GLY A 287 -30.44 -20.91 10.29
C GLY A 287 -31.21 -19.73 9.68
N ALA A 288 -32.52 -19.96 9.51
CA ALA A 288 -33.47 -19.30 8.62
C ALA A 288 -33.62 -17.76 8.65
N ASP A 289 -32.82 -17.00 9.41
CA ASP A 289 -33.00 -15.55 9.59
C ASP A 289 -31.75 -14.69 9.30
N SER A 290 -30.76 -15.25 8.62
CA SER A 290 -29.56 -14.51 8.20
C SER A 290 -29.80 -13.78 6.86
N GLY A 291 -30.59 -12.71 6.90
CA GLY A 291 -30.63 -11.60 5.94
C GLY A 291 -30.24 -11.91 4.49
N ARG A 292 -31.24 -12.29 3.68
CA ARG A 292 -31.19 -12.37 2.22
C ARG A 292 -30.70 -11.07 1.59
N ARG A 293 -29.41 -10.93 1.34
CA ARG A 293 -28.87 -10.06 0.27
C ARG A 293 -27.73 -10.80 -0.42
N ARG A 294 -27.95 -11.15 -1.69
CA ARG A 294 -26.91 -11.60 -2.60
C ARG A 294 -25.85 -10.51 -2.65
N LEU A 295 -24.68 -10.74 -2.06
CA LEU A 295 -23.49 -9.97 -2.42
C LEU A 295 -23.16 -10.33 -3.87
N PRO A 296 -22.85 -9.37 -4.75
CA PRO A 296 -22.51 -9.68 -6.12
C PRO A 296 -21.18 -10.45 -6.12
N LEU A 297 -21.26 -11.75 -6.41
CA LEU A 297 -20.14 -12.53 -6.92
C LEU A 297 -19.64 -11.78 -8.15
N VAL A 298 -18.37 -11.36 -8.15
CA VAL A 298 -17.76 -10.70 -9.31
C VAL A 298 -17.75 -11.75 -10.44
N PRO A 299 -18.54 -11.59 -11.51
CA PRO A 299 -18.60 -12.59 -12.58
C PRO A 299 -17.26 -12.66 -13.29
N VAL A 300 -16.90 -13.82 -13.84
CA VAL A 300 -15.70 -14.01 -14.68
C VAL A 300 -15.63 -13.00 -15.83
N GLU A 301 -16.78 -12.50 -16.31
CA GLU A 301 -16.84 -11.40 -17.28
C GLU A 301 -16.22 -10.09 -16.78
N ASN A 302 -16.40 -9.75 -15.50
CA ASN A 302 -15.71 -8.61 -14.90
C ASN A 302 -14.20 -8.84 -14.87
N PHE A 303 -13.72 -10.07 -14.69
CA PHE A 303 -12.28 -10.36 -14.71
C PHE A 303 -11.65 -10.04 -16.08
N HIS A 304 -12.27 -10.45 -17.20
CA HIS A 304 -11.73 -10.17 -18.54
C HIS A 304 -11.84 -8.70 -18.95
N ILE A 305 -12.90 -8.00 -18.53
CA ILE A 305 -13.05 -6.55 -18.75
C ILE A 305 -12.00 -5.78 -17.94
N LEU A 306 -11.78 -6.19 -16.69
CA LEU A 306 -10.76 -5.58 -15.84
C LEU A 306 -9.36 -5.82 -16.41
N ARG A 307 -9.00 -7.06 -16.75
CA ARG A 307 -7.69 -7.38 -17.36
C ARG A 307 -7.42 -6.56 -18.62
N ARG A 308 -8.40 -6.41 -19.52
CA ARG A 308 -8.28 -5.54 -20.71
C ARG A 308 -8.05 -4.07 -20.38
N ARG A 309 -8.63 -3.56 -19.29
CA ARG A 309 -8.34 -2.20 -18.81
C ARG A 309 -6.94 -2.09 -18.21
N GLN A 310 -6.42 -3.14 -17.57
CA GLN A 310 -5.07 -3.15 -17.01
C GLN A 310 -3.98 -3.07 -18.08
N THR A 311 -4.26 -3.57 -19.29
CA THR A 311 -3.30 -3.61 -20.41
C THR A 311 -3.64 -2.63 -21.53
N ALA A 312 -4.59 -1.71 -21.32
CA ALA A 312 -5.08 -0.82 -22.38
C ALA A 312 -4.04 0.22 -22.84
N ASP A 313 -3.02 0.49 -22.02
CA ASP A 313 -1.94 1.45 -22.32
C ASP A 313 -0.73 0.78 -23.00
N ASP A 314 -0.78 -0.53 -23.27
CA ASP A 314 0.29 -1.28 -23.93
C ASP A 314 0.03 -1.30 -25.45
N GLU A 315 0.68 -0.39 -26.19
CA GLU A 315 0.56 -0.23 -27.66
C GLU A 315 1.22 -1.38 -28.46
N ARG A 316 0.98 -2.65 -28.07
CA ARG A 316 1.49 -3.84 -28.77
C ARG A 316 0.43 -4.67 -29.49
N GLU A 317 -0.77 -4.12 -29.69
CA GLU A 317 -1.77 -4.70 -30.60
C GLU A 317 -2.38 -3.60 -31.48
N VAL A 318 -1.67 -3.23 -32.54
CA VAL A 318 -2.22 -2.68 -33.79
C VAL A 318 -1.69 -3.50 -34.95
#